data_AF-A0AAD8PII1-F1
#
_entry.id   AF-A0AAD8PII1-F1
#
_cell.length_a   1.000
_cell.length_b   1.000
_cell.length_c   1.000
_cell.angle_alpha   90.00
_cell.angle_beta   90.00
_cell.angle_gamma   90.00
#
_symmetry.space_group_name_H-M   'P 1'
#
loop_
_entity.id
_entity.type
_entity.pdbx_description
1 polymer ?
#
loop_
_entity_poly.entity_id
_entity_poly.type
_entity_poly.pdbx_seq_one_letter_code
_entity_poly.pdbx_strand_id
1 'polypeptide(L)'
;MASATNGSDGHSAPKDDNSKYDPNFTQHVIDMMSPETKPRHREILSSLIRHLHDFCREVELTQDEWIIGVNYVNAIGQAYKKNRNEAWRVCDILGVESLVIEINNKIVAPNGAQPTSSAILGPFWSPDTPFRENGDSVVQNMPPDGQLTFFHGVIKDAETGKGIPNAIFDMWQASTNGKYDIFDPENQTRHNLRGKFRTNADGKFWFYCLKPTEYAIDTSGPSAELLRIMGRHPYRPSHIHMIITHDDYVGITSQLYPSD
;
A
#
# COMPACT_ATOMS: atom_id res chain seq x y z
N MET A 1 -59.49 -24.25 -25.69
CA MET A 1 -59.16 -25.68 -25.45
C MET A 1 -57.88 -25.73 -24.62
N ALA A 2 -57.59 -26.84 -23.93
CA ALA A 2 -56.28 -27.12 -23.31
C ALA A 2 -55.17 -27.16 -24.40
N SER A 3 -53.86 -27.19 -24.15
CA SER A 3 -53.03 -27.43 -22.95
C SER A 3 -51.66 -26.69 -23.16
N ALA A 4 -50.58 -26.75 -22.36
CA ALA A 4 -50.21 -27.62 -21.23
C ALA A 4 -49.19 -26.93 -20.27
N THR A 5 -48.64 -27.74 -19.36
CA THR A 5 -47.51 -27.50 -18.44
C THR A 5 -46.16 -27.24 -19.12
N ASN A 6 -45.26 -26.53 -18.41
CA ASN A 6 -43.87 -26.98 -18.27
C ASN A 6 -43.30 -26.49 -16.93
N GLY A 7 -42.95 -27.43 -16.04
CA GLY A 7 -42.17 -27.16 -14.84
C GLY A 7 -40.68 -27.44 -15.07
N SER A 8 -39.84 -26.88 -14.21
CA SER A 8 -38.47 -27.34 -14.03
C SER A 8 -38.08 -27.15 -12.56
N ASP A 9 -38.26 -28.21 -11.77
CA ASP A 9 -37.83 -28.25 -10.37
C ASP A 9 -36.31 -28.14 -10.29
N GLY A 10 -35.83 -26.92 -10.03
CA GLY A 10 -34.44 -26.69 -9.70
C GLY A 10 -34.13 -27.35 -8.36
N HIS A 11 -33.40 -28.47 -8.38
CA HIS A 11 -32.91 -29.14 -7.18
C HIS A 11 -32.07 -28.16 -6.33
N SER A 12 -32.68 -27.59 -5.30
CA SER A 12 -31.95 -27.06 -4.17
C SER A 12 -31.32 -28.24 -3.43
N ALA A 13 -29.99 -28.37 -3.54
CA ALA A 13 -29.24 -29.18 -2.60
C ALA A 13 -29.56 -28.69 -1.17
N PRO A 14 -29.70 -29.59 -0.18
CA PRO A 14 -29.98 -29.18 1.18
C PRO A 14 -28.78 -28.39 1.72
N LYS A 15 -28.94 -27.06 1.77
CA LYS A 15 -28.07 -26.20 2.60
C LYS A 15 -28.39 -26.54 4.06
N ASP A 16 -27.35 -26.64 4.91
CA ASP A 16 -27.52 -26.84 6.35
C ASP A 16 -28.51 -25.83 6.94
N ASP A 17 -29.66 -26.34 7.39
CA ASP A 17 -30.83 -25.55 7.80
C ASP A 17 -30.71 -24.99 9.24
N ASN A 18 -29.47 -24.87 9.74
CA ASN A 18 -29.13 -24.39 11.08
C ASN A 18 -28.56 -22.95 11.06
N SER A 19 -28.81 -22.18 10.00
CA SER A 19 -28.44 -20.76 9.96
C SER A 19 -29.36 -19.92 10.85
N LYS A 20 -28.80 -19.25 11.85
CA LYS A 20 -29.50 -18.29 12.74
C LYS A 20 -30.19 -17.13 11.99
N TYR A 21 -29.72 -16.84 10.78
CA TYR A 21 -30.18 -15.74 9.93
C TYR A 21 -30.59 -16.25 8.54
N ASP A 22 -31.39 -15.50 7.78
CA ASP A 22 -31.77 -15.86 6.40
C ASP A 22 -30.51 -16.14 5.54
N PRO A 23 -30.30 -17.39 5.07
CA PRO A 23 -29.13 -17.75 4.29
C PRO A 23 -29.17 -17.20 2.85
N ASN A 24 -30.28 -16.59 2.41
CA ASN A 24 -30.47 -16.10 1.05
C ASN A 24 -30.45 -14.57 0.95
N PHE A 25 -30.54 -13.81 2.05
CA PHE A 25 -30.59 -12.34 2.06
C PHE A 25 -29.47 -11.70 1.23
N THR A 26 -28.22 -12.13 1.44
CA THR A 26 -27.05 -11.64 0.71
C THR A 26 -27.13 -11.88 -0.80
N GLN A 27 -27.70 -13.02 -1.23
CA GLN A 27 -27.86 -13.32 -2.65
C GLN A 27 -28.92 -12.42 -3.29
N HIS A 28 -30.06 -12.19 -2.63
CA HIS A 28 -31.07 -11.25 -3.10
C HIS A 28 -30.50 -9.84 -3.31
N VAL A 29 -29.64 -9.35 -2.40
CA VAL A 29 -28.99 -8.03 -2.57
C VAL A 29 -28.03 -7.99 -3.77
N ILE A 30 -27.31 -9.10 -4.04
CA ILE A 30 -26.44 -9.22 -5.23
C ILE A 30 -27.27 -9.26 -6.53
N ASP A 31 -28.42 -9.94 -6.52
CA ASP A 31 -29.30 -10.12 -7.68
C ASP A 31 -30.06 -8.83 -8.05
N MET A 32 -30.17 -7.87 -7.13
CA MET A 32 -30.73 -6.53 -7.40
C MET A 32 -29.84 -5.66 -8.31
N MET A 33 -28.59 -6.03 -8.59
CA MET A 33 -27.76 -5.32 -9.58
C MET A 33 -28.32 -5.51 -10.99
N SER A 34 -28.48 -4.43 -11.78
CA SER A 34 -29.15 -4.51 -13.09
C SER A 34 -28.36 -5.36 -14.12
N PRO A 35 -29.03 -6.03 -15.08
CA PRO A 35 -28.39 -6.88 -16.08
C PRO A 35 -27.26 -6.19 -16.87
N GLU A 36 -27.34 -4.87 -17.05
CA GLU A 36 -26.39 -4.03 -17.78
C GLU A 36 -25.09 -3.73 -16.98
N THR A 37 -25.02 -4.16 -15.71
CA THR A 37 -23.82 -3.99 -14.87
C THR A 37 -22.62 -4.70 -15.48
N LYS A 38 -21.57 -3.95 -15.82
CA LYS A 38 -20.32 -4.46 -16.44
C LYS A 38 -19.76 -5.67 -15.66
N PRO A 39 -19.27 -6.73 -16.33
CA PRO A 39 -18.83 -7.97 -15.67
C PRO A 39 -17.87 -7.75 -14.50
N ARG A 40 -16.80 -6.95 -14.69
CA ARG A 40 -15.82 -6.67 -13.64
C ARG A 40 -16.39 -5.87 -12.45
N HIS A 41 -17.37 -4.99 -12.70
CA HIS A 41 -18.03 -4.26 -11.62
C HIS A 41 -18.92 -5.20 -10.80
N ARG A 42 -19.70 -6.06 -11.48
CA ARG A 42 -20.52 -7.09 -10.84
C ARG A 42 -19.67 -8.05 -10.01
N GLU A 43 -18.52 -8.49 -10.52
CA GLU A 43 -17.58 -9.35 -9.79
C GLU A 43 -17.09 -8.70 -8.49
N ILE A 44 -16.54 -7.48 -8.57
CA ILE A 44 -16.02 -6.74 -7.40
C ILE A 44 -17.13 -6.47 -6.38
N LEU A 45 -18.28 -5.98 -6.81
CA LEU A 45 -19.40 -5.64 -5.92
C LEU A 45 -20.04 -6.88 -5.29
N SER A 46 -20.18 -7.99 -6.03
CA SER A 46 -20.70 -9.25 -5.47
C SER A 46 -19.79 -9.79 -4.36
N SER A 47 -18.47 -9.67 -4.55
CA SER A 47 -17.48 -10.08 -3.54
C SER A 47 -17.54 -9.16 -2.31
N LEU A 48 -17.54 -7.84 -2.51
CA LEU A 48 -17.63 -6.86 -1.43
C LEU A 48 -18.91 -7.01 -0.60
N ILE A 49 -20.09 -7.11 -1.25
CA ILE A 49 -21.38 -7.29 -0.57
C ILE A 49 -21.36 -8.57 0.27
N ARG A 50 -20.84 -9.67 -0.28
CA ARG A 50 -20.73 -10.96 0.41
C ARG A 50 -19.87 -10.85 1.66
N HIS A 51 -18.62 -10.42 1.52
CA HIS A 51 -17.70 -10.32 2.66
C HIS A 51 -18.16 -9.30 3.71
N LEU A 52 -18.83 -8.20 3.31
CA LEU A 52 -19.40 -7.24 4.25
C LEU A 52 -20.60 -7.81 5.03
N HIS A 53 -21.50 -8.53 4.35
CA HIS A 53 -22.61 -9.24 5.01
C HIS A 53 -22.12 -10.38 5.91
N ASP A 54 -21.08 -11.09 5.50
CA ASP A 54 -20.47 -12.17 6.27
C ASP A 54 -19.83 -11.61 7.55
N PHE A 55 -19.06 -10.51 7.46
CA PHE A 55 -18.55 -9.77 8.62
C PHE A 55 -19.67 -9.36 9.60
N CYS A 56 -20.75 -8.73 9.10
CA CYS A 56 -21.87 -8.32 9.96
C CYS A 56 -22.55 -9.50 10.67
N ARG A 57 -22.60 -10.69 10.04
CA ARG A 57 -23.14 -11.92 10.64
C ARG A 57 -22.16 -12.58 11.61
N GLU A 58 -20.87 -12.55 11.31
CA GLU A 58 -19.79 -13.13 12.12
C GLU A 58 -19.70 -12.47 13.50
N VAL A 59 -19.81 -11.13 13.55
CA VAL A 59 -19.76 -10.36 14.81
C VAL A 59 -21.14 -10.07 15.42
N GLU A 60 -22.22 -10.55 14.78
CA GLU A 60 -23.62 -10.23 15.12
C GLU A 60 -23.88 -8.72 15.32
N LEU A 61 -23.37 -7.90 14.39
CA LEU A 61 -23.24 -6.44 14.52
C LEU A 61 -24.53 -5.76 14.99
N THR A 62 -24.47 -5.04 16.11
CA THR A 62 -25.64 -4.34 16.67
C THR A 62 -25.95 -3.04 15.92
N GLN A 63 -27.17 -2.53 16.09
CA GLN A 63 -27.60 -1.26 15.50
C GLN A 63 -26.75 -0.06 16.00
N ASP A 64 -26.37 -0.05 17.27
CA ASP A 64 -25.57 1.03 17.86
C ASP A 64 -24.13 1.02 17.32
N GLU A 65 -23.51 -0.17 17.20
CA GLU A 65 -22.20 -0.34 16.56
C GLU A 65 -22.22 0.02 15.08
N TRP A 66 -23.30 -0.31 14.36
CA TRP A 66 -23.49 0.11 12.97
C TRP A 66 -23.54 1.64 12.84
N ILE A 67 -24.25 2.34 13.74
CA ILE A 67 -24.28 3.82 13.77
C ILE A 67 -22.87 4.39 14.01
N ILE A 68 -22.10 3.79 14.93
CA ILE A 68 -20.70 4.19 15.18
C ILE A 68 -19.85 4.02 13.90
N GLY A 69 -19.97 2.87 13.23
CA GLY A 69 -19.24 2.58 11.98
C GLY A 69 -19.59 3.55 10.84
N VAL A 70 -20.88 3.86 10.64
CA VAL A 70 -21.34 4.84 9.63
C VAL A 70 -20.77 6.24 9.94
N ASN A 71 -20.83 6.67 11.21
CA ASN A 71 -20.28 7.96 11.61
C ASN A 71 -18.75 8.03 11.44
N TYR A 72 -18.04 6.93 11.68
CA TYR A 72 -16.60 6.84 11.44
C TYR A 72 -16.26 6.96 9.93
N VAL A 73 -16.99 6.29 9.04
CA VAL A 73 -16.83 6.43 7.58
C VAL A 73 -17.13 7.87 7.12
N ASN A 74 -18.16 8.51 7.68
CA ASN A 74 -18.46 9.92 7.41
C ASN A 74 -17.30 10.84 7.85
N ALA A 75 -16.71 10.58 9.02
CA ALA A 75 -15.58 11.35 9.54
C ALA A 75 -14.32 11.24 8.67
N ILE A 76 -14.04 10.05 8.09
CA ILE A 76 -12.97 9.85 7.09
C ILE A 76 -13.15 10.81 5.91
N GLY A 77 -14.37 10.89 5.35
CA GLY A 77 -14.68 11.78 4.23
C GLY A 77 -14.54 13.27 4.58
N GLN A 78 -15.08 13.68 5.73
CA GLN A 78 -15.04 15.08 6.20
C GLN A 78 -13.62 15.58 6.54
N ALA A 79 -12.72 14.68 6.93
CA ALA A 79 -11.34 15.01 7.27
C ALA A 79 -10.41 15.16 6.05
N TYR A 80 -10.91 14.89 4.83
CA TYR A 80 -10.16 15.10 3.59
C TYR A 80 -9.79 16.58 3.38
N LYS A 81 -8.50 16.84 3.11
CA LYS A 81 -7.97 18.17 2.76
C LYS A 81 -6.93 18.02 1.65
N LYS A 82 -6.52 19.12 0.99
CA LYS A 82 -5.63 19.12 -0.18
C LYS A 82 -4.39 18.21 -0.05
N ASN A 83 -3.78 18.16 1.15
CA ASN A 83 -2.60 17.34 1.45
C ASN A 83 -2.88 16.25 2.51
N ARG A 84 -4.13 15.83 2.70
CA ARG A 84 -4.55 14.90 3.75
C ARG A 84 -5.66 13.98 3.25
N ASN A 85 -5.32 12.72 2.98
CA ASN A 85 -6.26 11.67 2.63
C ASN A 85 -6.38 10.67 3.79
N GLU A 86 -7.49 10.71 4.53
CA GLU A 86 -7.75 9.76 5.62
C GLU A 86 -8.10 8.37 5.11
N ALA A 87 -8.85 8.25 4.02
CA ALA A 87 -9.29 6.96 3.50
C ALA A 87 -8.08 6.10 3.10
N TRP A 88 -7.10 6.71 2.43
CA TRP A 88 -5.83 6.06 2.12
C TRP A 88 -5.09 5.61 3.39
N ARG A 89 -4.99 6.48 4.41
CA ARG A 89 -4.27 6.14 5.66
C ARG A 89 -4.98 5.05 6.47
N VAL A 90 -6.31 4.99 6.42
CA VAL A 90 -7.08 3.89 7.01
C VAL A 90 -6.81 2.58 6.26
N CYS A 91 -6.73 2.60 4.93
CA CYS A 91 -6.32 1.43 4.14
C CYS A 91 -4.87 0.98 4.45
N ASP A 92 -3.94 1.90 4.68
CA ASP A 92 -2.57 1.60 5.12
C ASP A 92 -2.55 0.94 6.51
N ILE A 93 -3.23 1.55 7.50
CA ILE A 93 -3.34 1.00 8.87
C ILE A 93 -3.98 -0.40 8.87
N LEU A 94 -5.00 -0.64 8.05
CA LEU A 94 -5.67 -1.94 7.91
C LEU A 94 -4.90 -2.93 7.01
N GLY A 95 -3.75 -2.55 6.45
CA GLY A 95 -2.91 -3.41 5.58
C GLY A 95 -3.46 -3.63 4.17
N VAL A 96 -4.57 -2.98 3.80
CA VAL A 96 -5.23 -3.11 2.49
C VAL A 96 -4.33 -2.61 1.38
N GLU A 97 -3.61 -1.49 1.58
CA GLU A 97 -2.68 -0.98 0.56
C GLU A 97 -1.54 -1.97 0.29
N SER A 98 -0.91 -2.49 1.33
CA SER A 98 0.16 -3.50 1.20
C SER A 98 -0.32 -4.78 0.51
N LEU A 99 -1.52 -5.26 0.84
CA LEU A 99 -2.12 -6.43 0.19
C LEU A 99 -2.41 -6.18 -1.29
N VAL A 100 -2.93 -5.00 -1.65
CA VAL A 100 -3.15 -4.62 -3.06
C VAL A 100 -1.83 -4.52 -3.81
N ILE A 101 -0.78 -3.98 -3.19
CA ILE A 101 0.57 -3.97 -3.79
C ILE A 101 1.09 -5.39 -4.00
N GLU A 102 0.96 -6.31 -3.04
CA GLU A 102 1.36 -7.70 -3.22
C GLU A 102 0.62 -8.33 -4.41
N ILE A 103 -0.71 -8.27 -4.44
CA ILE A 103 -1.55 -8.88 -5.50
C ILE A 103 -1.13 -8.42 -6.90
N ASN A 104 -0.78 -7.15 -7.07
CA ASN A 104 -0.45 -6.59 -8.39
C ASN A 104 1.05 -6.68 -8.77
N ASN A 105 1.95 -6.95 -7.81
CA ASN A 105 3.40 -6.93 -8.03
C ASN A 105 4.09 -8.27 -7.66
N LYS A 106 3.32 -9.33 -7.41
CA LYS A 106 3.84 -10.67 -7.13
C LYS A 106 4.38 -11.33 -8.40
N ILE A 107 5.61 -11.00 -8.74
CA ILE A 107 6.35 -11.60 -9.85
C ILE A 107 7.07 -12.84 -9.33
N VAL A 108 6.87 -13.97 -10.02
CA VAL A 108 7.69 -15.18 -9.88
C VAL A 108 8.35 -15.39 -11.23
N ALA A 109 9.69 -15.38 -11.28
CA ALA A 109 10.41 -15.61 -12.53
C ALA A 109 10.18 -17.06 -13.02
N PRO A 110 10.27 -17.36 -14.32
CA PRO A 110 10.04 -18.70 -14.87
C PRO A 110 10.93 -19.79 -14.27
N ASN A 111 12.11 -19.43 -13.76
CA ASN A 111 13.05 -20.32 -13.06
C ASN A 111 12.72 -20.51 -11.56
N GLY A 112 11.64 -19.91 -11.05
CA GLY A 112 11.25 -19.92 -9.64
C GLY A 112 11.95 -18.88 -8.77
N ALA A 113 12.83 -18.02 -9.32
CA ALA A 113 13.46 -16.95 -8.56
C ALA A 113 12.43 -15.89 -8.13
N GLN A 114 12.57 -15.40 -6.91
CA GLN A 114 11.78 -14.29 -6.38
C GLN A 114 12.61 -12.99 -6.48
N PRO A 115 12.17 -11.98 -7.25
CA PRO A 115 12.79 -10.66 -7.24
C PRO A 115 12.51 -9.94 -5.92
N THR A 116 13.18 -8.80 -5.71
CA THR A 116 12.95 -7.92 -4.55
C THR A 116 11.46 -7.59 -4.41
N SER A 117 10.88 -7.87 -3.25
CA SER A 117 9.45 -7.64 -3.00
C SER A 117 9.09 -6.16 -3.10
N SER A 118 7.96 -5.87 -3.75
CA SER A 118 7.43 -4.50 -3.82
C SER A 118 6.79 -4.08 -2.49
N ALA A 119 6.83 -2.79 -2.19
CA ALA A 119 6.17 -2.17 -1.05
C ALA A 119 5.43 -0.89 -1.49
N ILE A 120 4.61 -0.32 -0.60
CA ILE A 120 3.85 0.90 -0.88
C ILE A 120 4.79 2.06 -1.25
N LEU A 121 4.36 2.92 -2.18
CA LEU A 121 5.12 4.12 -2.56
C LEU A 121 5.17 5.15 -1.41
N GLY A 122 4.04 5.32 -0.71
CA GLY A 122 3.83 6.41 0.22
C GLY A 122 3.65 7.77 -0.47
N PRO A 123 3.16 8.79 0.25
CA PRO A 123 2.77 10.09 -0.34
C PRO A 123 3.95 11.05 -0.57
N PHE A 124 5.19 10.59 -0.42
CA PHE A 124 6.37 11.46 -0.27
C PHE A 124 7.37 11.40 -1.44
N TRP A 125 7.10 10.60 -2.48
CA TRP A 125 7.91 10.57 -3.71
C TRP A 125 7.78 11.88 -4.52
N SER A 126 8.79 12.20 -5.32
CA SER A 126 8.80 13.36 -6.20
C SER A 126 9.42 13.01 -7.56
N PRO A 127 8.75 13.30 -8.70
CA PRO A 127 9.34 13.09 -10.02
C PRO A 127 10.60 13.94 -10.24
N ASP A 128 10.66 15.12 -9.62
CA ASP A 128 11.76 16.08 -9.74
C ASP A 128 13.05 15.70 -8.99
N THR A 129 13.13 14.54 -8.33
CA THR A 129 14.37 14.10 -7.66
C THR A 129 15.56 14.16 -8.64
N PRO A 130 16.66 14.84 -8.30
CA PRO A 130 17.79 15.04 -9.20
C PRO A 130 18.62 13.77 -9.36
N PHE A 131 19.25 13.62 -10.52
CA PHE A 131 20.37 12.69 -10.68
C PHE A 131 21.59 13.19 -9.92
N ARG A 132 22.35 12.24 -9.36
CA ARG A 132 23.61 12.45 -8.62
C ARG A 132 24.62 11.38 -9.05
N GLU A 133 25.90 11.68 -8.88
CA GLU A 133 26.97 10.74 -9.22
C GLU A 133 27.15 9.68 -8.13
N ASN A 134 27.65 8.49 -8.49
CA ASN A 134 27.95 7.47 -7.49
C ASN A 134 29.09 7.92 -6.57
N GLY A 135 28.82 7.96 -5.26
CA GLY A 135 29.70 8.51 -4.23
C GLY A 135 29.25 9.87 -3.69
N ASP A 136 28.29 10.55 -4.34
CA ASP A 136 27.70 11.77 -3.81
C ASP A 136 26.94 11.53 -2.49
N SER A 137 26.68 12.62 -1.76
CA SER A 137 25.75 12.62 -0.64
C SER A 137 24.36 13.13 -1.06
N VAL A 138 23.31 12.44 -0.63
CA VAL A 138 21.94 12.99 -0.65
C VAL A 138 21.68 13.94 0.52
N VAL A 139 22.54 13.94 1.54
CA VAL A 139 22.44 14.85 2.70
C VAL A 139 22.92 16.23 2.27
N GLN A 140 22.00 17.16 2.08
CA GLN A 140 22.29 18.57 1.77
C GLN A 140 22.24 19.42 3.04
N ASN A 141 21.40 19.02 4.00
CA ASN A 141 21.32 19.60 5.34
C ASN A 141 21.48 18.47 6.36
N MET A 142 22.60 18.51 7.09
CA MET A 142 22.89 17.55 8.15
C MET A 142 22.18 17.99 9.45
N PRO A 143 21.22 17.22 9.99
CA PRO A 143 20.64 17.53 11.28
C PRO A 143 21.66 17.26 12.41
N PRO A 144 21.54 17.91 13.59
CA PRO A 144 22.55 17.81 14.66
C PRO A 144 22.76 16.40 15.22
N ASP A 145 21.73 15.55 15.14
CA ASP A 145 21.69 14.14 15.55
C ASP A 145 21.85 13.16 14.38
N GLY A 146 22.10 13.67 13.17
CA GLY A 146 22.23 12.89 11.94
C GLY A 146 23.46 11.98 11.94
N GLN A 147 23.26 10.72 11.55
CA GLN A 147 24.35 9.76 11.34
C GLN A 147 24.57 9.56 9.83
N LEU A 148 25.70 10.02 9.32
CA LEU A 148 26.07 9.84 7.91
C LEU A 148 26.37 8.37 7.63
N THR A 149 25.63 7.76 6.71
CA THR A 149 25.69 6.33 6.38
C THR A 149 26.10 6.14 4.93
N PHE A 150 27.10 5.30 4.68
CA PHE A 150 27.44 4.86 3.34
C PHE A 150 26.45 3.78 2.87
N PHE A 151 25.68 4.09 1.85
CA PHE A 151 24.70 3.19 1.25
C PHE A 151 25.26 2.64 -0.06
N HIS A 152 25.22 1.32 -0.25
CA HIS A 152 25.66 0.69 -1.49
C HIS A 152 24.88 -0.59 -1.79
N GLY A 153 24.82 -0.97 -3.06
CA GLY A 153 24.13 -2.19 -3.49
C GLY A 153 24.51 -2.64 -4.89
N VAL A 154 23.90 -3.74 -5.33
CA VAL A 154 24.01 -4.26 -6.69
C VAL A 154 22.61 -4.61 -7.19
N ILE A 155 22.19 -3.98 -8.29
CA ILE A 155 20.95 -4.32 -8.97
C ILE A 155 21.26 -5.47 -9.94
N LYS A 156 20.50 -6.56 -9.82
CA LYS A 156 20.75 -7.80 -10.56
C LYS A 156 19.50 -8.28 -11.27
N ASP A 157 19.72 -8.92 -12.40
CA ASP A 157 18.75 -9.70 -13.13
C ASP A 157 18.38 -10.95 -12.31
N ALA A 158 17.08 -11.19 -12.10
CA ALA A 158 16.60 -12.26 -11.22
C ALA A 158 16.74 -13.67 -11.83
N GLU A 159 16.86 -13.79 -13.15
CA GLU A 159 16.99 -15.08 -13.83
C GLU A 159 18.45 -15.53 -13.94
N THR A 160 19.33 -14.59 -14.28
CA THR A 160 20.75 -14.83 -14.61
C THR A 160 21.71 -14.44 -13.50
N GLY A 161 21.27 -13.67 -12.51
CA GLY A 161 22.10 -13.15 -11.41
C GLY A 161 23.15 -12.11 -11.81
N LYS A 162 23.18 -11.68 -13.08
CA LYS A 162 24.11 -10.67 -13.60
C LYS A 162 23.72 -9.27 -13.12
N GLY A 163 24.71 -8.40 -12.95
CA GLY A 163 24.47 -6.99 -12.66
C GLY A 163 23.83 -6.27 -13.86
N ILE A 164 22.85 -5.40 -13.59
CA ILE A 164 22.15 -4.62 -14.63
C ILE A 164 22.80 -3.23 -14.69
N PRO A 165 23.52 -2.88 -15.78
CA PRO A 165 24.11 -1.56 -15.93
C PRO A 165 23.07 -0.48 -16.26
N ASN A 166 23.38 0.79 -15.96
CA ASN A 166 22.55 1.96 -16.24
C ASN A 166 21.15 2.01 -15.59
N ALA A 167 20.76 0.99 -14.82
CA ALA A 167 19.54 0.98 -14.02
C ALA A 167 19.53 2.15 -13.04
N ILE A 168 18.36 2.77 -12.87
CA ILE A 168 18.17 3.95 -12.03
C ILE A 168 17.70 3.49 -10.65
N PHE A 169 18.42 3.90 -9.60
CA PHE A 169 18.03 3.79 -8.21
C PHE A 169 17.59 5.17 -7.72
N ASP A 170 16.28 5.42 -7.67
CA ASP A 170 15.65 6.66 -7.14
C ASP A 170 15.33 6.45 -5.66
N MET A 171 15.94 7.24 -4.77
CA MET A 171 15.77 7.11 -3.33
C MET A 171 15.28 8.39 -2.66
N TRP A 172 14.52 8.20 -1.58
CA TRP A 172 14.14 9.27 -0.66
C TRP A 172 13.95 8.73 0.76
N GLN A 173 14.19 9.57 1.76
CA GLN A 173 13.94 9.26 3.17
C GLN A 173 13.55 10.51 3.96
N ALA A 174 13.01 10.32 5.16
CA ALA A 174 12.82 11.39 6.12
C ALA A 174 14.16 11.80 6.77
N SER A 175 14.22 13.05 7.25
CA SER A 175 15.27 13.50 8.19
C SER A 175 15.01 12.94 9.60
N THR A 176 15.94 13.14 10.53
CA THR A 176 15.85 12.63 11.92
C THR A 176 14.61 13.13 12.67
N ASN A 177 14.09 14.30 12.29
CA ASN A 177 12.83 14.85 12.81
C ASN A 177 11.55 14.20 12.22
N GLY A 178 11.68 13.15 11.41
CA GLY A 178 10.58 12.41 10.78
C GLY A 178 9.92 13.09 9.59
N LYS A 179 10.47 14.22 9.09
CA LYS A 179 9.90 14.96 7.96
C LYS A 179 10.70 14.83 6.68
N TYR A 180 9.99 14.89 5.56
CA TYR A 180 10.56 15.04 4.22
C TYR A 180 10.70 16.52 3.85
N ASP A 181 11.70 16.85 3.04
CA ASP A 181 12.05 18.20 2.56
C ASP A 181 10.85 19.12 2.23
N ILE A 182 9.90 18.66 1.42
CA ILE A 182 8.75 19.45 0.97
C ILE A 182 7.75 19.81 2.10
N PHE A 183 7.83 19.11 3.23
CA PHE A 183 7.06 19.36 4.45
C PHE A 183 7.89 20.01 5.58
N ASP A 184 9.15 20.38 5.30
CA ASP A 184 10.10 20.93 6.27
C ASP A 184 11.06 22.00 5.68
N PRO A 185 10.55 22.98 4.90
CA PRO A 185 11.39 23.93 4.15
C PRO A 185 12.22 24.88 5.04
N GLU A 186 11.92 24.94 6.34
CA GLU A 186 12.66 25.74 7.33
C GLU A 186 13.97 25.06 7.76
N ASN A 187 14.04 23.72 7.69
CA ASN A 187 15.21 22.93 8.12
C ASN A 187 15.89 22.20 6.95
N GLN A 188 15.21 22.05 5.81
CA GLN A 188 15.66 21.23 4.69
C GLN A 188 15.55 21.99 3.36
N THR A 189 16.64 22.01 2.61
CA THR A 189 16.65 22.45 1.21
C THR A 189 15.85 21.48 0.34
N ARG A 190 15.29 21.99 -0.76
CA ARG A 190 14.60 21.15 -1.75
C ARG A 190 15.54 20.06 -2.26
N HIS A 191 15.07 18.82 -2.28
CA HIS A 191 15.84 17.61 -2.60
C HIS A 191 16.93 17.21 -1.60
N ASN A 192 16.89 17.73 -0.38
CA ASN A 192 17.57 17.10 0.76
C ASN A 192 17.07 15.66 0.94
N LEU A 193 17.99 14.72 1.17
CA LEU A 193 17.69 13.29 1.37
C LEU A 193 16.97 12.62 0.20
N ARG A 194 17.23 13.11 -1.03
CA ARG A 194 16.76 12.52 -2.29
C ARG A 194 17.89 12.43 -3.32
N GLY A 195 17.87 11.37 -4.13
CA GLY A 195 18.78 11.24 -5.27
C GLY A 195 18.46 10.08 -6.19
N LYS A 196 18.71 10.26 -7.49
CA LYS A 196 18.71 9.20 -8.51
C LYS A 196 20.14 8.85 -8.88
N PHE A 197 20.50 7.58 -8.77
CA PHE A 197 21.82 7.06 -9.10
C PHE A 197 21.73 6.06 -10.24
N ARG A 198 22.71 6.04 -11.15
CA ARG A 198 22.79 5.01 -12.20
C ARG A 198 23.78 3.93 -11.81
N THR A 199 23.42 2.67 -12.03
CA THR A 199 24.34 1.56 -11.80
C THR A 199 25.50 1.56 -12.80
N ASN A 200 26.67 1.16 -12.34
CA ASN A 200 27.84 0.97 -13.20
C ASN A 200 27.75 -0.33 -14.03
N ALA A 201 28.80 -0.65 -14.79
CA ALA A 201 28.88 -1.86 -15.64
C ALA A 201 28.61 -3.19 -14.91
N ASP A 202 28.86 -3.27 -13.60
CA ASP A 202 28.61 -4.46 -12.75
C ASP A 202 27.24 -4.43 -12.05
N GLY A 203 26.37 -3.48 -12.37
CA GLY A 203 25.11 -3.23 -11.66
C GLY A 203 25.27 -2.58 -10.28
N LYS A 204 26.46 -2.09 -9.92
CA LYS A 204 26.74 -1.50 -8.59
C LYS A 204 26.34 -0.02 -8.54
N PHE A 205 25.84 0.41 -7.40
CA PHE A 205 25.58 1.82 -7.07
C PHE A 205 25.99 2.11 -5.62
N TRP A 206 26.35 3.36 -5.32
CA TRP A 206 26.73 3.79 -3.97
C TRP A 206 26.59 5.30 -3.76
N PHE A 207 26.26 5.71 -2.54
CA PHE A 207 26.11 7.12 -2.13
C PHE A 207 26.15 7.26 -0.60
N TYR A 208 26.15 8.49 -0.09
CA TYR A 208 25.99 8.77 1.34
C TYR A 208 24.60 9.31 1.65
N CYS A 209 24.00 8.83 2.73
CA CYS A 209 22.66 9.18 3.19
C CYS A 209 22.64 9.34 4.72
N LEU A 210 21.46 9.57 5.32
CA LEU A 210 21.33 9.45 6.78
C LEU A 210 20.96 8.02 7.15
N LYS A 211 21.44 7.53 8.30
CA LYS A 211 20.82 6.37 8.94
C LYS A 211 19.33 6.71 9.14
N PRO A 212 18.38 5.95 8.58
CA PRO A 212 16.98 6.29 8.70
C PRO A 212 16.53 6.13 10.15
N THR A 213 15.63 7.01 10.60
CA THR A 213 15.00 6.94 11.92
C THR A 213 13.53 6.57 11.78
N GLU A 214 12.94 6.01 12.84
CA GLU A 214 11.49 5.88 12.92
C GLU A 214 10.80 7.24 12.95
N TYR A 215 9.53 7.28 12.54
CA TYR A 215 8.72 8.49 12.64
C TYR A 215 7.24 8.18 12.77
N ALA A 216 6.53 9.01 13.54
CA ALA A 216 5.08 8.91 13.71
C ALA A 216 4.35 9.44 12.48
N ILE A 217 3.27 8.76 12.08
CA ILE A 217 2.24 9.36 11.22
C ILE A 217 1.44 10.41 12.02
N ASP A 218 0.77 11.34 11.32
CA ASP A 218 -0.12 12.34 11.93
C ASP A 218 -1.15 11.69 12.86
N THR A 219 -1.02 12.00 14.17
CA THR A 219 -1.79 11.41 15.28
C THR A 219 -3.11 12.14 15.56
N SER A 220 -3.67 12.82 14.57
CA SER A 220 -4.99 13.47 14.67
C SER A 220 -6.01 12.83 13.72
N GLY A 221 -7.30 12.98 14.02
CA GLY A 221 -8.41 12.58 13.13
C GLY A 221 -8.67 11.07 13.06
N PRO A 222 -9.48 10.62 12.09
CA PRO A 222 -10.02 9.25 12.03
C PRO A 222 -8.97 8.14 12.03
N SER A 223 -7.91 8.26 11.23
CA SER A 223 -6.82 7.26 11.20
C SER A 223 -6.09 7.12 12.54
N ALA A 224 -5.90 8.20 13.28
CA ALA A 224 -5.33 8.16 14.62
C ALA A 224 -6.29 7.55 15.66
N GLU A 225 -7.60 7.78 15.50
CA GLU A 225 -8.62 7.11 16.33
C GLU A 225 -8.60 5.59 16.11
N LEU A 226 -8.51 5.14 14.87
CA LEU A 226 -8.40 3.71 14.57
C LEU A 226 -7.17 3.07 15.24
N LEU A 227 -6.00 3.72 15.19
CA LEU A 227 -4.82 3.25 15.92
C LEU A 227 -5.07 3.14 17.43
N ARG A 228 -5.72 4.14 18.02
CA ARG A 228 -6.06 4.15 19.46
C ARG A 228 -7.02 3.01 19.83
N ILE A 229 -8.06 2.77 19.02
CA ILE A 229 -8.99 1.64 19.22
C ILE A 229 -8.28 0.30 19.09
N MET A 230 -7.35 0.16 18.14
CA MET A 230 -6.54 -1.05 17.96
C MET A 230 -5.41 -1.22 19.00
N GLY A 231 -5.19 -0.25 19.91
CA GLY A 231 -4.06 -0.25 20.83
C GLY A 231 -2.68 -0.16 20.15
N ARG A 232 -2.60 0.39 18.93
CA ARG A 232 -1.39 0.48 18.12
C ARG A 232 -0.71 1.84 18.23
N HIS A 233 0.62 1.85 18.13
CA HIS A 233 1.41 3.08 18.05
C HIS A 233 1.39 3.69 16.62
N PRO A 234 1.61 5.00 16.47
CA PRO A 234 1.65 5.68 15.17
C PRO A 234 3.01 5.61 14.45
N TYR A 235 4.04 5.07 15.10
CA TYR A 235 5.39 4.98 14.51
C TYR A 235 5.44 4.00 13.34
N ARG A 236 6.01 4.46 12.23
CA ARG A 236 6.56 3.61 11.17
C ARG A 236 8.02 3.33 11.52
N PRO A 237 8.51 2.08 11.38
CA PRO A 237 9.91 1.76 11.61
C PRO A 237 10.82 2.55 10.65
N SER A 238 12.09 2.71 10.99
CA SER A 238 13.08 3.36 10.12
C SER A 238 13.15 2.70 8.74
N HIS A 239 13.11 3.50 7.67
CA HIS A 239 13.22 3.00 6.30
C HIS A 239 13.80 4.01 5.32
N ILE A 240 14.37 3.49 4.24
CA ILE A 240 14.69 4.23 3.01
C ILE A 240 13.74 3.73 1.92
N HIS A 241 13.04 4.65 1.24
CA HIS A 241 12.25 4.31 0.06
C HIS A 241 13.15 4.18 -1.17
N MET A 242 12.79 3.28 -2.09
CA MET A 242 13.44 3.15 -3.39
C MET A 242 12.43 2.87 -4.52
N ILE A 243 12.72 3.45 -5.68
CA ILE A 243 12.21 2.98 -6.99
C ILE A 243 13.42 2.55 -7.81
N ILE A 244 13.32 1.39 -8.44
CA ILE A 244 14.29 0.87 -9.40
C ILE A 244 13.64 0.82 -10.78
N THR A 245 14.26 1.44 -11.78
CA THR A 245 13.80 1.37 -13.19
C THR A 245 14.93 1.12 -14.17
N HIS A 246 14.59 0.45 -15.28
CA HIS A 246 15.42 0.25 -16.47
C HIS A 246 14.47 -0.05 -17.64
N ASP A 247 14.78 0.38 -18.86
CA ASP A 247 13.85 0.30 -19.99
C ASP A 247 13.45 -1.15 -20.34
N ASP A 248 14.41 -2.08 -20.23
CA ASP A 248 14.20 -3.52 -20.48
C ASP A 248 13.65 -4.35 -19.30
N TYR A 249 13.43 -3.76 -18.10
CA TYR A 249 13.04 -4.51 -16.90
C TYR A 249 11.74 -3.99 -16.27
N VAL A 250 11.01 -4.87 -15.60
CA VAL A 250 9.88 -4.45 -14.75
C VAL A 250 10.42 -3.66 -13.56
N GLY A 251 10.00 -2.39 -13.45
CA GLY A 251 10.40 -1.53 -12.35
C GLY A 251 9.82 -1.98 -11.01
N ILE A 252 10.54 -1.70 -9.92
CA ILE A 252 10.16 -2.07 -8.55
C ILE A 252 10.05 -0.79 -7.71
N THR A 253 8.95 -0.66 -6.95
CA THR A 253 8.84 0.28 -5.83
C THR A 253 8.93 -0.50 -4.53
N SER A 254 9.83 -0.13 -3.62
CA SER A 254 10.02 -0.87 -2.38
C SER A 254 10.61 0.01 -1.26
N GLN A 255 10.79 -0.57 -0.09
CA GLN A 255 11.33 0.08 1.11
C GLN A 255 12.34 -0.84 1.78
N LEU A 256 13.46 -0.27 2.21
CA LEU A 256 14.54 -0.97 2.91
C LEU A 256 14.55 -0.55 4.37
N TYR A 257 14.43 -1.54 5.26
CA TYR A 257 14.41 -1.37 6.71
C TYR A 257 15.77 -1.83 7.27
N PRO A 258 16.41 -1.07 8.19
CA PRO A 258 17.53 -1.57 8.97
C PRO A 258 17.14 -2.81 9.77
N SER A 259 18.14 -3.62 10.14
CA SER A 259 17.95 -4.82 10.96
C SER A 259 17.98 -4.56 12.47
N ASP A 260 18.24 -3.31 12.87
CA ASP A 260 18.52 -2.86 14.23
C ASP A 260 17.54 -1.78 14.74
#